data_AF-A0A7J2U3P5-F1
#
_entry.id   AF-A0A7J2U3P5-F1
#
_cell.length_a   1.000
_cell.length_b   1.000
_cell.length_c   1.000
_cell.angle_alpha   90.00
_cell.angle_beta   90.00
_cell.angle_gamma   90.00
#
_symmetry.space_group_name_H-M   'P 1'
#
loop_
_entity.id
_entity.type
_entity.pdbx_description
1 polymer ?
#
loop_
_entity_poly.entity_id
_entity_poly.type
_entity_poly.pdbx_seq_one_letter_code
_entity_poly.pdbx_strand_id
1 'polypeptide(L)'
;MKGLGIENRSKLFQEALRLFIVENKWSIVKNVTGSITILYNHEVGGVDEALTDAQHTFLDVIISTMHVHLDRERCMLIIAIKGSSERIKELLGKLHSIRGVMLIRHVLVEAQ
;
A
#
# COMPACT_ATOMS: atom_id res chain seq x y z
N MET A 1 -4.07 12.17 24.39
CA MET A 1 -2.73 12.82 24.54
C MET A 1 -1.85 12.06 25.53
N LYS A 2 -2.19 11.93 26.82
CA LYS A 2 -1.38 11.13 27.78
C LYS A 2 -1.24 9.64 27.41
N GLY A 3 -2.30 9.00 26.88
CA GLY A 3 -2.24 7.59 26.45
C GLY A 3 -1.39 7.31 25.20
N LEU A 4 -0.91 8.35 24.50
CA LEU A 4 -0.02 8.24 23.35
C LEU A 4 1.42 8.66 23.70
N GLY A 5 1.70 9.01 24.96
CA GLY A 5 3.01 9.55 25.38
C GLY A 5 3.31 10.94 24.83
N ILE A 6 2.31 11.69 24.35
CA ILE A 6 2.53 12.99 23.69
C ILE A 6 2.31 14.14 24.67
N GLU A 7 3.38 14.91 24.91
CA GLU A 7 3.46 15.97 25.92
C GLU A 7 2.49 17.13 25.68
N ASN A 8 2.39 17.60 24.43
CA ASN A 8 1.57 18.77 24.09
C ASN A 8 1.09 18.73 22.64
N ARG A 9 0.19 19.66 22.28
CA ARG A 9 -0.42 19.74 20.94
C ARG A 9 0.64 19.96 19.86
N SER A 10 1.59 20.87 20.08
CA SER A 10 2.66 21.14 19.11
C SER A 10 3.50 19.90 18.83
N LYS A 11 3.79 19.09 19.86
CA LYS A 11 4.50 17.82 19.73
C LYS A 11 3.68 16.80 18.93
N LEU A 12 2.37 16.71 19.15
CA LEU A 12 1.47 15.88 18.33
C LEU A 12 1.53 16.27 16.84
N PHE A 13 1.43 17.57 16.55
CA PHE A 13 1.49 18.06 15.18
C PHE A 13 2.84 17.80 14.51
N GLN A 14 3.94 18.00 15.24
CA GLN A 14 5.29 17.72 14.73
C GLN A 14 5.47 16.24 14.39
N GLU A 15 5.05 15.33 15.27
CA GLU A 15 5.17 13.89 15.01
C GLU A 15 4.26 13.46 13.85
N ALA A 16 3.04 13.96 13.76
CA ALA A 16 2.14 13.68 12.64
C ALA A 16 2.71 14.18 11.30
N LEU A 17 3.26 15.40 11.28
CA LEU A 17 3.87 15.97 10.07
C LEU A 17 5.12 15.18 9.67
N ARG A 18 5.95 14.79 10.64
CA ARG A 18 7.15 13.98 10.40
C ARG A 18 6.77 12.63 9.78
N LEU A 19 5.78 11.94 10.35
CA LEU A 19 5.27 10.67 9.80
C LEU A 19 4.78 10.86 8.37
N PHE A 20 3.97 11.89 8.12
CA PHE A 20 3.48 12.19 6.79
C PHE A 20 4.62 12.39 5.77
N ILE A 21 5.65 13.17 6.12
CA ILE A 21 6.80 13.39 5.22
C ILE A 21 7.53 12.08 4.93
N VAL A 22 7.80 11.27 5.96
CA VAL A 22 8.50 10.00 5.81
C VAL A 22 7.69 9.03 4.94
N GLU A 23 6.39 8.92 5.17
CA GLU A 23 5.47 8.06 4.41
C GLU A 23 5.27 8.49 2.96
N ASN A 24 5.60 9.73 2.60
CA ASN A 24 5.40 10.25 1.23
C ASN A 24 6.72 10.51 0.47
N LYS A 25 7.88 10.41 1.14
CA LYS A 25 9.20 10.65 0.53
C LYS A 25 9.51 9.66 -0.60
N TRP A 26 8.96 8.46 -0.57
CA TRP A 26 9.14 7.44 -1.61
C TRP A 26 8.72 7.94 -3.01
N SER A 27 7.81 8.91 -3.08
CA SER A 27 7.29 9.45 -4.34
C SER A 27 8.29 10.33 -5.10
N ILE A 28 9.41 10.73 -4.49
CA ILE A 28 10.43 11.59 -5.10
C ILE A 28 11.80 10.91 -5.23
N VAL A 29 11.95 9.67 -4.78
CA VAL A 29 13.20 8.90 -4.91
C VAL A 29 13.14 7.98 -6.13
N LYS A 30 14.30 7.53 -6.62
CA LYS A 30 14.38 6.71 -7.84
C LYS A 30 13.86 5.30 -7.63
N ASN A 31 14.34 4.61 -6.61
CA ASN A 31 14.00 3.22 -6.32
C ASN A 31 13.42 3.09 -4.91
N VAL A 32 12.43 2.22 -4.78
CA VAL A 32 11.74 1.98 -3.52
C VAL A 32 11.60 0.48 -3.26
N THR A 33 11.47 0.13 -1.99
CA THR A 33 11.12 -1.23 -1.53
C THR A 33 10.12 -1.12 -0.40
N GLY A 34 9.28 -2.14 -0.24
CA GLY A 34 8.29 -2.15 0.85
C GLY A 34 7.11 -3.05 0.56
N SER A 35 5.93 -2.64 1.04
CA SER A 35 4.70 -3.39 0.86
C SER A 35 3.50 -2.51 0.52
N ILE A 36 2.55 -3.10 -0.20
CA ILE A 36 1.22 -2.56 -0.47
C ILE A 36 0.21 -3.52 0.15
N THR A 37 -0.66 -3.01 1.02
CA THR A 37 -1.76 -3.76 1.63
C THR A 37 -3.08 -3.30 1.02
N ILE A 38 -3.86 -4.26 0.54
CA ILE A 38 -5.16 -4.05 -0.11
C ILE A 38 -6.23 -4.80 0.69
N LEU A 39 -7.29 -4.11 1.08
CA LEU A 39 -8.53 -4.73 1.57
C LEU A 39 -9.57 -4.67 0.47
N TYR A 40 -10.22 -5.78 0.17
CA TYR A 40 -11.23 -5.86 -0.88
C TYR A 40 -12.33 -6.86 -0.51
N ASN A 41 -13.50 -6.69 -1.12
CA ASN A 41 -14.63 -7.62 -0.99
C ASN A 41 -14.57 -8.64 -2.13
N HIS A 42 -14.30 -9.91 -1.82
CA HIS A 42 -14.13 -10.98 -2.81
C HIS A 42 -15.46 -11.51 -3.39
N GLU A 43 -16.61 -11.12 -2.84
CA GLU A 43 -17.92 -11.38 -3.45
C GLU A 43 -18.21 -10.45 -4.64
N VAL A 44 -17.44 -9.36 -4.79
CA VAL A 44 -17.55 -8.47 -5.96
C VAL A 44 -16.99 -9.18 -7.19
N GLY A 45 -17.89 -9.49 -8.14
CA GLY A 45 -17.55 -10.27 -9.34
C GLY A 45 -16.33 -9.74 -10.09
N GLY A 46 -15.36 -10.64 -10.31
CA GLY A 46 -14.14 -10.38 -11.09
C GLY A 46 -13.01 -9.65 -10.34
N VAL A 47 -13.17 -9.34 -9.04
CA VAL A 47 -12.14 -8.59 -8.30
C VAL A 47 -10.83 -9.37 -8.14
N ASP A 48 -10.89 -10.67 -7.85
CA ASP A 48 -9.69 -11.52 -7.70
C ASP A 48 -8.92 -11.66 -9.02
N GLU A 49 -9.66 -11.85 -10.12
CA GLU A 49 -9.09 -11.89 -11.48
C GLU A 49 -8.48 -10.55 -11.85
N ALA A 50 -9.19 -9.44 -11.65
CA ALA A 50 -8.69 -8.10 -11.93
C ALA A 50 -7.46 -7.73 -11.10
N LEU A 51 -7.41 -8.13 -9.82
CA LEU A 51 -6.24 -7.96 -8.96
C LEU A 51 -5.06 -8.80 -9.44
N THR A 52 -5.31 -10.04 -9.87
CA THR A 52 -4.28 -10.94 -10.39
C THR A 52 -3.72 -10.42 -11.72
N ASP A 53 -4.58 -10.00 -12.65
CA ASP A 53 -4.18 -9.44 -13.95
C ASP A 53 -3.40 -8.13 -13.80
N ALA A 54 -3.83 -7.26 -12.87
CA ALA A 54 -3.08 -6.08 -12.52
C ALA A 54 -1.68 -6.47 -12.05
N GLN A 55 -1.55 -7.39 -11.09
CA GLN A 55 -0.25 -7.84 -10.58
C GLN A 55 0.64 -8.47 -11.67
N HIS A 56 0.08 -9.25 -12.60
CA HIS A 56 0.82 -9.85 -13.71
C HIS A 56 1.44 -8.81 -14.66
N THR A 57 0.87 -7.60 -14.74
CA THR A 57 1.45 -6.50 -15.51
C THR A 57 2.71 -5.93 -14.85
N PHE A 58 2.92 -6.17 -13.54
CA PHE A 58 3.98 -5.57 -12.72
C PHE A 58 4.90 -6.61 -12.06
N LEU A 59 5.08 -7.79 -12.68
CA LEU A 59 5.98 -8.84 -12.19
C LEU A 59 7.45 -8.37 -12.08
N ASP A 60 7.82 -7.29 -12.76
CA ASP A 60 9.13 -6.65 -12.67
C ASP A 60 9.39 -5.98 -11.31
N VAL A 61 8.33 -5.61 -10.58
CA VAL A 61 8.44 -4.90 -9.29
C VAL A 61 7.77 -5.62 -8.12
N ILE A 62 6.95 -6.64 -8.38
CA ILE A 62 6.31 -7.46 -7.35
C ILE A 62 7.22 -8.65 -7.02
N ILE A 63 7.62 -8.74 -5.75
CA ILE A 63 8.45 -9.85 -5.25
C ILE A 63 7.56 -11.04 -4.87
N SER A 64 6.49 -10.77 -4.14
CA SER A 64 5.60 -11.81 -3.61
C SER A 64 4.29 -11.19 -3.12
N THR A 65 3.22 -11.97 -3.11
CA THR A 65 1.94 -11.58 -2.55
C THR A 65 1.48 -12.60 -1.51
N MET A 66 0.92 -12.10 -0.41
CA MET A 66 0.26 -12.90 0.62
C MET A 66 -1.23 -12.57 0.65
N HIS A 67 -2.08 -13.59 0.58
CA HIS A 67 -3.53 -13.47 0.67
C HIS A 67 -4.03 -13.94 2.04
N VAL A 68 -4.87 -13.13 2.67
CA VAL A 68 -5.45 -13.40 3.99
C VAL A 68 -6.97 -13.31 3.90
N HIS A 69 -7.68 -14.38 4.23
CA HIS A 69 -9.13 -14.34 4.43
C HIS A 69 -9.43 -13.72 5.79
N LEU A 70 -10.16 -12.60 5.82
CA LEU A 70 -10.52 -11.91 7.07
C LEU A 70 -11.86 -12.38 7.61
N ASP A 71 -12.83 -12.54 6.71
CA ASP A 71 -14.17 -13.05 6.99
C ASP A 71 -14.82 -13.57 5.70
N ARG A 72 -16.14 -13.80 5.74
CA ARG A 72 -16.92 -14.35 4.62
C ARG A 72 -16.88 -13.50 3.35
N GLU A 73 -16.71 -12.18 3.45
CA GLU A 73 -16.81 -11.28 2.30
C GLU A 73 -15.47 -10.62 1.98
N ARG A 74 -14.56 -10.49 2.96
CA ARG A 74 -13.37 -9.66 2.84
C ARG A 74 -12.07 -10.45 2.85
N CYS A 75 -11.21 -10.08 1.92
CA CYS A 75 -9.84 -10.57 1.81
C CYS A 75 -8.86 -9.39 1.93
N MET A 76 -7.66 -9.69 2.39
CA MET A 76 -6.54 -8.76 2.42
C MET A 76 -5.38 -9.33 1.60
N LEU A 77 -4.87 -8.55 0.65
CA LEU A 77 -3.61 -8.83 -0.03
C LEU A 77 -2.49 -7.99 0.59
N ILE A 78 -1.33 -8.58 0.81
CA ILE A 78 -0.09 -7.90 1.14
C ILE A 78 0.93 -8.22 0.04
N ILE A 79 1.30 -7.21 -0.73
CA ILE A 79 2.18 -7.32 -1.89
C ILE A 79 3.53 -6.72 -1.51
N ALA A 80 4.57 -7.55 -1.44
CA ALA A 80 5.95 -7.09 -1.28
C ALA A 80 6.48 -6.60 -2.64
N ILE A 81 7.07 -5.40 -2.65
CA ILE A 81 7.52 -4.74 -3.88
C ILE A 81 8.94 -4.20 -3.76
N LYS A 82 9.65 -4.16 -4.89
CA LYS A 82 10.93 -3.48 -5.07
C LYS A 82 11.10 -3.04 -6.52
N GLY A 83 11.32 -1.76 -6.76
CA GLY A 83 11.41 -1.23 -8.14
C GLY A 83 11.49 0.29 -8.19
N SER A 84 11.34 0.87 -9.38
CA SER A 84 11.31 2.33 -9.53
C SER A 84 10.04 2.94 -8.94
N SER A 85 10.15 4.14 -8.36
CA SER A 85 8.98 4.79 -7.75
C SER A 85 7.89 5.10 -8.78
N GLU A 86 8.26 5.41 -10.02
CA GLU A 86 7.33 5.61 -11.13
C GLU A 86 6.51 4.36 -11.42
N ARG A 87 7.16 3.20 -11.48
CA ARG A 87 6.49 1.92 -11.76
C ARG A 87 5.56 1.50 -10.62
N ILE A 88 5.95 1.79 -9.37
CA ILE A 88 5.10 1.57 -8.20
C ILE A 88 3.89 2.52 -8.20
N LYS A 89 4.02 3.78 -8.66
CA LYS A 89 2.88 4.69 -8.84
C LYS A 89 1.88 4.17 -9.87
N GLU A 90 2.37 3.64 -10.99
CA GLU A 90 1.52 3.00 -12.01
C GLU A 90 0.76 1.80 -11.45
N LEU A 91 1.45 0.92 -10.69
CA LEU A 91 0.84 -0.21 -10.01
C LEU A 91 -0.27 0.26 -9.05
N LEU A 92 0.02 1.23 -8.18
CA LEU A 92 -0.97 1.80 -7.25
C LEU A 92 -2.16 2.39 -8.00
N GLY A 93 -1.93 3.12 -9.09
CA GLY A 93 -2.99 3.67 -9.93
C GLY A 93 -3.89 2.58 -10.52
N LYS A 94 -3.30 1.49 -11.02
CA LYS A 94 -4.05 0.34 -11.53
C LYS A 94 -4.86 -0.35 -10.43
N LEU A 95 -4.26 -0.63 -9.28
CA LEU A 95 -4.94 -1.25 -8.15
C LEU A 95 -6.11 -0.41 -7.61
N HIS A 96 -5.93 0.91 -7.52
CA HIS A 96 -7.00 1.83 -7.09
C HIS A 96 -8.21 1.85 -8.03
N SER A 97 -8.01 1.53 -9.31
CA SER A 97 -9.10 1.52 -10.31
C SER A 97 -9.97 0.26 -10.27
N ILE A 98 -9.58 -0.77 -9.52
CA ILE A 98 -10.28 -2.06 -9.49
C ILE A 98 -11.53 -1.96 -8.62
N ARG A 99 -12.68 -2.26 -9.22
CA ARG A 99 -13.96 -2.36 -8.50
C ARG A 99 -13.90 -3.47 -7.45
N GLY A 100 -14.30 -3.16 -6.22
CA GLY A 100 -14.28 -4.09 -5.09
C GLY A 100 -13.11 -3.87 -4.13
N VAL A 101 -12.08 -3.11 -4.54
CA VAL A 101 -11.04 -2.61 -3.63
C VAL A 101 -11.64 -1.55 -2.69
N MET A 102 -11.49 -1.78 -1.38
CA MET A 102 -12.05 -0.94 -0.33
C MET A 102 -11.00 0.01 0.25
N LEU A 103 -9.77 -0.47 0.41
CA LEU A 103 -8.67 0.30 1.01
C LEU A 103 -7.34 -0.15 0.40
N ILE A 104 -6.48 0.82 0.10
CA ILE A 104 -5.06 0.59 -0.17
C ILE A 104 -4.23 1.39 0.82
N ARG A 105 -3.24 0.72 1.40
CA ARG A 105 -2.17 1.31 2.21
C ARG A 105 -0.84 0.82 1.70
N HIS A 106 0.21 1.60 1.89
CA HIS A 106 1.55 1.20 1.51
C HIS A 106 2.55 1.72 2.54
N VAL A 107 3.62 0.95 2.74
CA VAL A 107 4.79 1.37 3.51
C VAL A 107 5.97 1.20 2.58
N LEU A 108 6.49 2.32 2.09
CA LEU A 108 7.53 2.36 1.07
C LEU A 108 8.71 3.18 1.58
N VAL A 109 9.91 2.66 1.37
CA VAL A 109 11.17 3.32 1.71
C VAL A 109 12.08 3.34 0.50
N GLU A 110 13.02 4.29 0.48
CA GLU A 110 14.08 4.35 -0.52
C GLU A 110 14.90 3.05 -0.49
N ALA A 111 15.07 2.42 -1.65
CA ALA A 111 15.93 1.27 -1.81
C ALA A 111 17.36 1.74 -2.13
N GLN A 112 18.33 1.17 -1.41
CA GLN A 112 19.77 1.38 -1.67
C GLN A 112 20.21 0.73 -2.99
#